data_AF-A0A1B6MN80-F1
#
_entry.id   AF-A0A1B6MN80-F1
#
_cell.length_a   1.000
_cell.length_b   1.000
_cell.length_c   1.000
_cell.angle_alpha   90.00
_cell.angle_beta   90.00
_cell.angle_gamma   90.00
#
_symmetry.space_group_name_H-M   'P 1'
#
loop_
_entity.id
_entity.type
_entity.pdbx_description
1 polymer ?
#
loop_
_entity_poly.entity_id
_entity_poly.type
_entity_poly.pdbx_seq_one_letter_code
_entity_poly.pdbx_strand_id
1 'polypeptide(L)'
;FGRPTVSDLTAAHLTFQQYENGAGVYGLVTKRKYYQKPTQDDYNAAFSQLITDFKRRGFKHLICSAMGCIRDRITAEHFMRNLFNFQLHTRATIDVIMSEEESHRTLRN
;
A
#
# COMPACT_ATOMS: atom_id res chain seq x y z
N PHE A 1 -3.12 -9.24 -11.80
CA PHE A 1 -3.73 -8.00 -11.30
C PHE A 1 -3.41 -6.87 -12.27
N GLY A 2 -4.37 -6.00 -12.54
CA GLY A 2 -4.23 -4.86 -13.46
C GLY A 2 -4.26 -3.52 -12.72
N ARG A 3 -4.27 -2.42 -13.47
CA ARG A 3 -4.52 -1.09 -12.89
C ARG A 3 -5.91 -1.09 -12.22
N PRO A 4 -6.03 -0.70 -10.94
CA PRO A 4 -7.33 -0.58 -10.29
C PRO A 4 -8.28 0.35 -11.03
N THR A 5 -9.54 -0.06 -11.07
CA THR A 5 -10.67 0.69 -11.61
C THR A 5 -11.53 1.25 -10.48
N VAL A 6 -12.51 2.10 -10.80
CA VAL A 6 -13.42 2.68 -9.80
C VAL A 6 -14.25 1.60 -9.10
N SER A 7 -14.62 0.51 -9.80
CA SER A 7 -15.35 -0.62 -9.20
C SER A 7 -14.51 -1.41 -8.19
N ASP A 8 -13.19 -1.25 -8.21
CA ASP A 8 -12.31 -1.91 -7.23
C ASP A 8 -12.23 -1.13 -5.91
N LEU A 9 -12.79 0.10 -5.83
CA LEU A 9 -12.80 0.88 -4.59
C LEU A 9 -13.68 0.18 -3.53
N THR A 10 -13.06 -0.24 -2.44
CA THR A 10 -13.78 -0.73 -1.24
C THR A 10 -14.05 0.39 -0.26
N ALA A 11 -13.29 1.48 -0.35
CA ALA A 11 -13.46 2.71 0.39
C ALA A 11 -12.73 3.87 -0.32
N ALA A 12 -12.88 5.11 0.17
CA ALA A 12 -12.34 6.30 -0.48
C ALA A 12 -10.82 6.29 -0.71
N HIS A 13 -10.07 5.59 0.15
CA HIS A 13 -8.61 5.51 0.15
C HIS A 13 -8.08 4.10 -0.12
N LEU A 14 -8.94 3.17 -0.56
CA LEU A 14 -8.58 1.76 -0.68
C LEU A 14 -9.25 1.10 -1.89
N THR A 15 -8.45 0.47 -2.73
CA THR A 15 -8.91 -0.47 -3.76
C THR A 15 -8.58 -1.90 -3.37
N PHE A 16 -9.39 -2.85 -3.81
CA PHE A 16 -9.17 -4.27 -3.61
C PHE A 16 -9.52 -5.08 -4.87
N GLN A 17 -8.61 -5.97 -5.28
CA GLN A 17 -8.83 -6.94 -6.34
C GLN A 17 -8.56 -8.35 -5.79
N GLN A 18 -9.34 -9.33 -6.22
CA GLN A 18 -9.13 -10.73 -5.84
C GLN A 18 -9.52 -11.65 -6.99
N TYR A 19 -8.72 -12.69 -7.20
CA TYR A 19 -9.10 -13.83 -8.03
C TYR A 19 -9.59 -14.98 -7.15
N GLU A 20 -10.42 -15.84 -7.73
CA GLU A 20 -10.87 -17.06 -7.06
C GLU A 20 -9.65 -17.90 -6.63
N ASN A 21 -9.59 -18.28 -5.35
CA ASN A 21 -8.50 -19.02 -4.73
C ASN A 21 -7.10 -18.34 -4.77
N GLY A 22 -7.03 -17.05 -5.10
CA GLY A 22 -5.80 -16.28 -5.16
C GLY A 22 -5.58 -15.33 -3.98
N ALA A 23 -4.40 -14.72 -3.94
CA ALA A 23 -4.13 -13.60 -3.05
C ALA A 23 -5.04 -12.40 -3.37
N GLY A 24 -5.40 -11.63 -2.35
CA GLY A 24 -6.02 -10.32 -2.52
C GLY A 24 -4.94 -9.25 -2.75
N VAL A 25 -5.20 -8.31 -3.65
CA VAL A 25 -4.33 -7.16 -3.90
C VAL A 25 -5.01 -5.89 -3.45
N TYR A 26 -4.36 -5.22 -2.51
CA TYR A 26 -4.76 -3.88 -2.07
C TYR A 26 -3.99 -2.81 -2.82
N GLY A 27 -4.66 -1.71 -3.11
CA GLY A 27 -4.05 -0.46 -3.56
C GLY A 27 -4.41 0.67 -2.62
N LEU A 28 -3.40 1.37 -2.11
CA LEU A 28 -3.60 2.56 -1.27
C LEU A 28 -3.82 3.78 -2.16
N VAL A 29 -4.99 4.41 -2.04
CA VAL A 29 -5.33 5.64 -2.78
C VAL A 29 -5.01 6.84 -1.90
N THR A 30 -3.78 7.33 -2.05
CA THR A 30 -3.20 8.38 -1.18
C THR A 30 -3.20 9.77 -1.82
N LYS A 31 -3.65 9.88 -3.07
CA LYS A 31 -3.72 11.13 -3.83
C LYS A 31 -4.73 11.02 -4.96
N ARG A 32 -5.35 12.15 -5.32
CA ARG A 32 -6.36 12.20 -6.40
C ARG A 32 -5.74 12.10 -7.79
N LYS A 33 -4.59 12.74 -7.99
CA LYS A 33 -3.89 12.76 -9.28
C LYS A 33 -2.49 12.16 -9.13
N TYR A 34 -2.07 11.42 -10.15
CA TYR A 34 -0.79 10.70 -10.13
C TYR A 34 0.44 11.58 -9.87
N TYR A 35 0.45 12.80 -10.42
CA TYR A 35 1.59 13.72 -10.28
C TYR A 35 1.63 14.44 -8.92
N GLN A 36 0.57 14.36 -8.12
CA GLN A 36 0.56 14.96 -6.79
C GLN A 36 1.42 14.14 -5.82
N LYS A 37 1.77 14.77 -4.69
CA LYS A 37 2.30 14.06 -3.52
C LYS A 37 1.15 13.78 -2.57
N PRO A 38 1.12 12.60 -1.93
CA PRO A 38 0.15 12.32 -0.89
C PRO A 38 0.41 13.23 0.32
N THR A 39 -0.65 13.57 1.04
CA THR A 39 -0.50 14.11 2.38
C THR A 39 -0.26 12.96 3.38
N GLN A 40 0.30 13.27 4.56
CA GLN A 40 0.41 12.26 5.62
C GLN A 40 -0.97 11.77 6.05
N ASP A 41 -1.97 12.64 6.07
CA ASP A 41 -3.34 12.29 6.48
C ASP A 41 -4.00 11.33 5.50
N ASP A 42 -3.86 11.56 4.19
CA ASP A 42 -4.36 10.63 3.16
C ASP A 42 -3.69 9.25 3.28
N TYR A 43 -2.39 9.23 3.59
CA TYR A 43 -1.63 7.99 3.78
C TYR A 43 -2.11 7.21 5.02
N ASN A 44 -2.28 7.90 6.15
CA ASN A 44 -2.81 7.32 7.39
C ASN A 44 -4.26 6.84 7.24
N ALA A 45 -5.09 7.59 6.50
CA ALA A 45 -6.46 7.21 6.19
C ALA A 45 -6.52 5.94 5.33
N ALA A 46 -5.65 5.82 4.32
CA ALA A 46 -5.51 4.61 3.52
C ALA A 46 -5.13 3.40 4.37
N PHE A 47 -4.18 3.54 5.29
CA PHE A 47 -3.82 2.48 6.23
C PHE A 47 -4.96 2.10 7.18
N SER A 48 -5.70 3.08 7.69
CA SER A 48 -6.84 2.83 8.58
C SER A 48 -7.95 2.04 7.88
N GLN A 49 -8.22 2.36 6.62
CA GLN A 49 -9.16 1.61 5.79
C GLN A 49 -8.64 0.20 5.48
N LEU A 50 -7.34 0.08 5.16
CA LEU A 50 -6.69 -1.22 4.94
C LEU A 50 -6.83 -2.11 6.18
N ILE A 51 -6.53 -1.61 7.39
CA ILE A 51 -6.68 -2.38 8.64
C ILE A 51 -8.11 -2.91 8.78
N THR A 52 -9.10 -2.04 8.55
CA THR A 52 -10.51 -2.38 8.71
C THR A 52 -10.94 -3.46 7.71
N ASP A 53 -10.62 -3.28 6.42
CA ASP A 53 -11.00 -4.24 5.38
C ASP A 53 -10.25 -5.57 5.51
N PHE A 54 -8.96 -5.52 5.85
CA PHE A 54 -8.12 -6.70 6.04
C PHE A 54 -8.64 -7.59 7.17
N LYS A 55 -9.05 -7.00 8.30
CA LYS A 55 -9.72 -7.71 9.40
C LYS A 55 -11.03 -8.31 8.97
N ARG A 56 -11.88 -7.52 8.31
CA ARG A 56 -13.20 -7.94 7.85
C ARG A 56 -13.12 -9.17 6.95
N ARG A 57 -12.08 -9.25 6.11
CA ARG A 57 -11.83 -10.38 5.21
C ARG A 57 -11.11 -11.56 5.88
N GLY A 58 -10.70 -11.43 7.13
CA GLY A 58 -10.04 -12.50 7.88
C GLY A 58 -8.64 -12.83 7.40
N PHE A 59 -7.98 -11.96 6.63
CA PHE A 59 -6.61 -12.19 6.16
C PHE A 59 -5.63 -12.23 7.33
N LYS A 60 -4.53 -12.96 7.13
CA LYS A 60 -3.51 -13.25 8.17
C LYS A 60 -2.10 -12.88 7.77
N HIS A 61 -1.86 -12.59 6.50
CA HIS A 61 -0.54 -12.31 5.97
C HIS A 61 -0.61 -11.15 4.98
N LEU A 62 0.19 -10.11 5.22
CA LEU A 62 0.40 -8.99 4.29
C LEU A 62 1.81 -9.11 3.70
N ILE A 63 1.91 -9.06 2.38
CA ILE A 63 3.19 -8.91 1.67
C ILE A 63 3.15 -7.53 1.00
N CYS A 64 4.17 -6.70 1.23
CA CYS A 64 4.23 -5.36 0.64
C CYS A 64 5.67 -4.92 0.37
N SER A 65 5.84 -3.88 -0.45
CA SER A 65 7.13 -3.19 -0.60
C SER A 65 7.16 -1.92 0.27
N ALA A 66 8.25 -1.15 0.24
CA ALA A 66 8.34 0.18 0.82
C ALA A 66 7.44 1.20 0.10
N MET A 67 6.12 1.04 0.23
CA MET A 67 5.08 1.71 -0.54
C MET A 67 5.10 3.22 -0.33
N GLY A 68 5.49 3.96 -1.38
CA GLY A 68 5.48 5.42 -1.39
C GLY A 68 6.78 6.08 -0.86
N CYS A 69 7.76 5.30 -0.39
CA CYS A 69 8.97 5.88 0.21
C CYS A 69 9.84 6.63 -0.80
N ILE A 70 9.96 6.11 -2.02
CA ILE A 70 10.82 6.69 -3.06
C ILE A 70 10.09 7.80 -3.83
N ARG A 71 9.04 7.41 -4.58
CA ARG A 71 8.35 8.32 -5.51
C ARG A 71 7.51 9.38 -4.81
N ASP A 72 6.86 9.00 -3.72
CA ASP A 72 5.88 9.82 -3.01
C ASP A 72 6.47 10.53 -1.78
N ARG A 73 7.77 10.32 -1.51
CA ARG A 73 8.53 10.95 -0.41
C ARG A 73 7.91 10.72 0.97
N ILE A 74 7.21 9.60 1.15
CA ILE A 74 6.85 9.14 2.49
C ILE A 74 8.14 8.73 3.19
N THR A 75 8.42 9.28 4.37
CA THR A 75 9.60 8.87 5.12
C THR A 75 9.49 7.40 5.51
N ALA A 76 10.61 6.67 5.51
CA ALA A 76 10.63 5.27 5.95
C ALA A 76 10.06 5.09 7.36
N GLU A 77 10.34 6.03 8.27
CA GLU A 77 9.77 6.06 9.63
C GLU A 77 8.24 6.09 9.62
N HIS A 78 7.64 6.99 8.84
CA HIS A 78 6.17 7.10 8.74
C HIS A 78 5.52 5.85 8.14
N PHE A 79 6.18 5.23 7.15
CA PHE A 79 5.76 3.93 6.60
C PHE A 79 5.82 2.83 7.66
N MET A 80 6.96 2.70 8.36
CA MET A 80 7.15 1.69 9.40
C MET A 80 6.15 1.87 10.55
N ARG A 81 5.90 3.10 10.98
CA ARG A 81 4.90 3.39 12.03
C ARG A 81 3.50 2.90 11.64
N ASN A 82 3.11 3.13 10.38
CA ASN A 82 1.83 2.65 9.86
C ASN A 82 1.79 1.11 9.76
N LEU A 83 2.88 0.47 9.35
CA LEU A 83 2.98 -1.00 9.35
C LEU A 83 2.92 -1.61 10.75
N PHE A 84 3.63 -1.03 11.73
CA PHE A 84 3.54 -1.48 13.13
C PHE A 84 2.12 -1.33 13.66
N ASN A 85 1.47 -0.19 13.37
CA ASN A 85 0.08 0.02 13.73
C ASN A 85 -0.85 -1.02 13.07
N PHE A 86 -0.63 -1.32 11.80
CA PHE A 86 -1.35 -2.36 11.08
C PHE A 86 -1.15 -3.74 11.74
N GLN A 87 0.09 -4.11 12.07
CA GLN A 87 0.42 -5.38 12.71
C GLN A 87 -0.27 -5.52 14.07
N LEU A 88 -0.18 -4.47 14.89
CA LEU A 88 -0.77 -4.43 16.23
C LEU A 88 -2.28 -4.69 16.16
N HIS A 89 -2.96 -4.06 15.22
CA HIS A 89 -4.40 -4.15 15.10
C HIS A 89 -4.85 -5.45 14.45
N THR A 90 -4.18 -5.91 13.39
CA THR A 90 -4.62 -7.08 12.59
C THR A 90 -4.05 -8.41 13.10
N ARG A 91 -2.96 -8.37 13.87
CA ARG A 91 -2.13 -9.54 14.23
C ARG A 91 -1.60 -10.32 13.02
N ALA A 92 -1.59 -9.69 11.85
CA ALA A 92 -1.09 -10.31 10.63
C ALA A 92 0.44 -10.42 10.65
N THR A 93 0.97 -11.47 10.03
CA THR A 93 2.37 -11.48 9.60
C THR A 93 2.56 -10.44 8.50
N ILE A 94 3.73 -9.80 8.47
CA ILE A 94 4.06 -8.80 7.46
C ILE A 94 5.43 -9.12 6.87
N ASP A 95 5.47 -9.38 5.57
CA ASP A 95 6.71 -9.48 4.80
C ASP A 95 6.90 -8.18 4.00
N VAL A 96 8.01 -7.49 4.26
CA VAL A 96 8.41 -6.29 3.51
C VAL A 96 9.49 -6.68 2.51
N ILE A 97 9.14 -6.66 1.23
CA ILE A 97 10.06 -6.98 0.14
C ILE A 97 10.80 -5.70 -0.27
N MET A 98 12.12 -5.75 -0.14
CA MET A 98 13.04 -4.70 -0.57
C MET A 98 13.87 -5.26 -1.73
N SER A 99 13.88 -4.55 -2.86
CA SER A 99 14.81 -4.84 -3.96
C SER A 99 15.91 -3.80 -3.97
N GLU A 100 17.15 -4.21 -4.15
CA GLU A 100 18.24 -3.31 -4.49
C GLU A 100 18.00 -2.78 -5.90
N GLU A 101 17.55 -1.53 -6.01
CA GLU A 101 17.36 -0.88 -7.31
C GLU A 101 18.72 -0.40 -7.80
N GLU A 102 19.44 -1.24 -8.55
CA GLU A 102 20.66 -0.81 -9.24
C GLU A 102 20.29 0.25 -10.29
N SER A 103 20.86 1.46 -10.15
CA SER A 103 20.66 2.54 -11.11
C SER A 103 21.39 2.24 -12.43
N HIS A 104 20.76 1.48 -13.33
CA HIS A 104 21.25 1.29 -14.71
C HIS A 104 21.00 2.51 -15.62
N ARG A 105 21.01 3.74 -15.07
CA ARG A 105 20.86 4.95 -15.87
C ARG A 105 22.11 5.16 -16.73
N THR A 106 22.11 4.61 -17.94
CA THR A 106 22.85 5.23 -19.05
C THR A 106 22.12 6.52 -19.40
N LEU A 107 22.61 7.66 -18.89
CA LEU A 107 22.15 8.97 -19.34
C LEU A 107 22.48 9.08 -20.83
N ARG A 108 21.47 9.00 -21.70
CA ARG A 108 21.62 9.40 -23.10
C ARG A 108 21.48 10.92 -23.15
N ASN A 109 22.61 11.60 -23.36
CA ASN A 109 22.67 13.00 -23.76
C ASN A 109 22.23 13.16 -25.21
#